data_AF-A0A7W2DW69-F1
#
_entry.id   AF-A0A7W2DW69-F1
#
_cell.length_a   1.000
_cell.length_b   1.000
_cell.length_c   1.000
_cell.angle_alpha   90.00
_cell.angle_beta   90.00
_cell.angle_gamma   90.00
#
_symmetry.space_group_name_H-M   'P 1'
#
loop_
_entity.id
_entity.type
_entity.pdbx_description
1 polymer ?
#
loop_
_entity_poly.entity_id
_entity_poly.type
_entity_poly.pdbx_seq_one_letter_code
_entity_poly.pdbx_strand_id
1 'polypeptide(L)'
;MLLLDTGDDEDAWEDVLWRMGELPGVQDPSPGPAADAGRGTAVPRRLLVAHDTAWRGATAEEAAAAPDRPGVWVPDLVVLTDERTERHPDIRPLPAFRGGDAFWITPRQAAMTYLVPHRPHLGFAFDDFATWGPLDLDRESVDEGDEVDEERYGPVGAELEKRDAPPRYTRPARELPALLQDTDLLVRTDFGDDAAWAALVEPVRRPPHSDVIDDFGPYLRFVDDPAFAGATPEQVMAQLRFGDGEDVSDVLLIADAVTLSAPGSRCSRCPSRRTSASPSWWNRKRWEP
;
A
#
# COMPACT_ATOMS: atom_id res chain seq x y z
N MET A 1 -10.83 1.79 -7.80
CA MET A 1 -10.65 3.16 -7.27
C MET A 1 -11.06 4.17 -8.33
N LEU A 2 -11.80 5.19 -7.94
CA LEU A 2 -12.18 6.33 -8.78
C LEU A 2 -11.52 7.58 -8.21
N LEU A 3 -10.71 8.27 -9.02
CA LEU A 3 -10.10 9.55 -8.68
C LEU A 3 -10.76 10.64 -9.52
N LEU A 4 -11.37 11.62 -8.88
CA LEU A 4 -12.04 12.74 -9.54
C LEU A 4 -11.27 14.03 -9.28
N ASP A 5 -11.03 14.80 -10.33
CA ASP A 5 -10.62 16.19 -10.18
C ASP A 5 -11.86 17.08 -9.99
N THR A 6 -12.02 17.65 -8.80
CA THR A 6 -13.13 18.58 -8.50
C THR A 6 -12.65 20.00 -8.18
N GLY A 7 -11.33 20.19 -8.08
CA GLY A 7 -10.68 21.46 -7.81
C GLY A 7 -10.49 22.34 -9.05
N ASP A 8 -10.07 23.59 -8.81
CA ASP A 8 -9.81 24.60 -9.84
C ASP A 8 -8.31 24.80 -10.15
N ASP A 9 -7.43 24.20 -9.35
CA ASP A 9 -5.98 24.27 -9.51
C ASP A 9 -5.39 23.08 -10.30
N GLU A 10 -4.99 23.32 -11.55
CA GLU A 10 -4.35 22.35 -12.44
C GLU A 10 -2.97 21.90 -11.92
N ASP A 11 -2.21 22.78 -11.26
CA ASP A 11 -0.90 22.43 -10.69
C ASP A 11 -1.07 21.51 -9.47
N ALA A 12 -2.13 21.71 -8.68
CA ALA A 12 -2.47 20.80 -7.59
C ALA A 12 -2.87 19.42 -8.11
N TRP A 13 -3.65 19.35 -9.20
CA TRP A 13 -4.03 18.10 -9.84
C TRP A 13 -2.81 17.32 -10.37
N GLU A 14 -1.91 17.98 -11.09
CA GLU A 14 -0.69 17.36 -11.61
C GLU A 14 0.23 16.87 -10.48
N ASP A 15 0.35 17.61 -9.38
CA ASP A 15 1.11 17.18 -8.20
C ASP A 15 0.49 15.93 -7.54
N VAL A 16 -0.85 15.85 -7.46
CA VAL A 16 -1.55 14.65 -6.98
C VAL A 16 -1.21 13.44 -7.85
N LEU A 17 -1.34 13.55 -9.18
CA LEU A 17 -1.02 12.47 -10.11
C LEU A 17 0.46 12.05 -10.01
N TRP A 18 1.39 13.02 -9.94
CA TRP A 18 2.81 12.77 -9.80
C TRP A 18 3.17 12.01 -8.51
N ARG A 19 2.46 12.30 -7.41
CA ARG A 19 2.62 11.58 -6.13
C ARG A 19 2.06 10.17 -6.16
N MET A 20 0.98 9.94 -6.91
CA MET A 20 0.40 8.60 -7.07
C MET A 20 1.29 7.67 -7.92
N GLY A 21 2.04 8.24 -8.86
CA GLY A 21 2.98 7.49 -9.71
C GLY A 21 2.28 6.73 -10.85
N GLU A 22 3.00 5.79 -11.47
CA GLU A 22 2.59 5.13 -12.71
C GLU A 22 1.67 3.91 -12.46
N LEU A 23 0.64 4.09 -11.63
CA LEU A 23 -0.20 2.97 -11.15
C LEU A 23 -0.74 2.09 -12.29
N PRO A 24 -0.75 0.75 -12.11
CA PRO A 24 -1.27 -0.16 -13.14
C PRO A 24 -2.80 -0.04 -13.24
N GLY A 25 -3.38 -0.30 -14.42
CA GLY A 25 -4.84 -0.35 -14.59
C GLY A 25 -5.56 1.00 -14.63
N VAL A 26 -4.81 2.09 -14.85
CA VAL A 26 -5.37 3.41 -15.18
C VAL A 26 -6.13 3.34 -16.50
N GLN A 27 -7.39 3.77 -16.51
CA GLN A 27 -8.17 3.99 -17.71
C GLN A 27 -8.63 5.44 -17.76
N ASP A 28 -8.42 6.08 -18.91
CA ASP A 28 -9.04 7.37 -19.19
C ASP A 28 -10.53 7.18 -19.50
N PRO A 29 -11.43 8.01 -18.94
CA PRO A 29 -12.87 7.91 -19.17
C PRO A 29 -13.32 8.36 -20.57
N SER A 30 -12.39 8.74 -21.46
CA SER A 30 -12.73 9.07 -22.85
C SER A 30 -13.44 7.89 -23.54
N PRO A 31 -14.47 8.15 -24.37
CA PRO A 31 -15.22 7.10 -25.07
C PRO A 31 -14.40 6.52 -26.22
N GLY A 32 -13.35 5.77 -25.89
CA GLY A 32 -12.62 4.91 -26.80
C GLY A 32 -13.16 3.47 -26.71
N PRO A 33 -13.12 2.68 -27.80
CA PRO A 33 -13.49 1.28 -27.73
C PRO A 33 -12.62 0.59 -26.68
N ALA A 34 -13.24 -0.18 -25.79
CA ALA A 34 -12.59 -0.94 -24.72
C ALA A 34 -11.42 -1.74 -25.29
N ALA A 35 -10.21 -1.19 -25.14
CA ALA A 35 -8.99 -1.82 -25.64
C ALA A 35 -8.55 -2.90 -24.65
N ASP A 36 -8.58 -4.13 -25.15
CA ASP A 36 -7.92 -5.33 -24.64
C ASP A 36 -8.13 -5.71 -23.16
N ALA A 37 -9.28 -6.34 -22.92
CA ALA A 37 -9.34 -7.43 -21.95
C ALA A 37 -8.62 -8.66 -22.53
N GLY A 38 -7.29 -8.71 -22.42
CA GLY A 38 -6.56 -9.96 -22.63
C GLY A 38 -5.08 -9.83 -23.00
N ARG A 39 -4.21 -9.96 -21.99
CA ARG A 39 -3.07 -10.89 -21.92
C ARG A 39 -2.06 -10.39 -20.89
N GLY A 40 -1.90 -11.14 -19.79
CA GLY A 40 -0.79 -10.95 -18.88
C GLY A 40 -1.03 -11.63 -17.54
N THR A 41 0.05 -11.95 -16.85
CA THR A 41 0.05 -12.42 -15.45
C THR A 41 -0.39 -11.33 -14.46
N ALA A 42 -0.81 -10.17 -14.95
CA ALA A 42 -1.16 -8.98 -14.19
C ALA A 42 -2.43 -9.13 -13.35
N VAL A 43 -2.47 -8.38 -12.25
CA VAL A 43 -3.57 -8.37 -11.28
C VAL A 43 -4.70 -7.53 -11.87
N PRO A 44 -5.94 -8.03 -11.94
CA PRO A 44 -7.04 -7.23 -12.47
C PRO A 44 -7.36 -6.08 -11.51
N ARG A 45 -6.85 -4.88 -11.80
CA ARG A 45 -7.15 -3.65 -11.07
C ARG A 45 -7.79 -2.63 -12.00
N ARG A 46 -8.68 -1.81 -11.44
CA ARG A 46 -9.33 -0.71 -12.18
C ARG A 46 -9.17 0.61 -11.42
N LEU A 47 -8.46 1.54 -12.05
CA LEU A 47 -8.34 2.94 -11.64
C LEU A 47 -8.95 3.81 -12.74
N LEU A 48 -10.04 4.51 -12.43
CA LEU A 48 -10.60 5.53 -13.31
C LEU A 48 -10.11 6.89 -12.81
N VAL A 49 -9.49 7.67 -13.68
CA VAL A 49 -9.03 9.03 -13.39
C VAL A 49 -9.89 9.98 -14.22
N ALA A 50 -10.78 10.74 -13.59
CA ALA A 50 -11.67 11.66 -14.29
C ALA A 50 -11.27 13.10 -14.05
N HIS A 51 -10.80 13.74 -15.11
CA HIS A 51 -10.54 15.17 -15.19
C HIS A 51 -11.60 15.78 -16.12
N ASP A 52 -12.85 15.81 -15.65
CA ASP A 52 -13.97 16.42 -16.37
C ASP A 52 -14.49 17.59 -15.54
N THR A 53 -14.59 18.75 -16.18
CA THR A 53 -15.17 19.97 -15.61
C THR A 53 -16.56 19.78 -15.02
N ALA A 54 -17.32 18.77 -15.47
CA ALA A 54 -18.62 18.42 -14.91
C ALA A 54 -18.57 17.97 -13.43
N TRP A 55 -17.41 17.56 -12.93
CA TRP A 55 -17.19 17.18 -11.53
C TRP A 55 -16.73 18.35 -10.66
N ARG A 56 -16.48 19.54 -11.20
CA ARG A 56 -16.02 20.69 -10.41
C ARG A 56 -17.03 21.03 -9.31
N GLY A 57 -16.54 21.12 -8.07
CA GLY A 57 -17.37 21.36 -6.89
C GLY A 57 -18.32 20.22 -6.51
N ALA A 58 -18.20 19.04 -7.14
CA ALA A 58 -19.00 17.88 -6.76
C ALA A 58 -18.63 17.43 -5.36
N THR A 59 -19.66 17.21 -4.54
CA THR A 59 -19.47 16.63 -3.22
C THR A 59 -19.19 15.14 -3.32
N ALA A 60 -18.65 14.61 -2.25
CA ALA A 60 -18.45 13.19 -2.08
C ALA A 60 -19.71 12.34 -2.19
N GLU A 61 -20.81 12.83 -1.64
CA GLU A 61 -22.10 12.14 -1.67
C GLU A 61 -22.62 12.07 -3.11
N GLU A 62 -22.47 13.14 -3.88
CA GLU A 62 -22.85 13.18 -5.30
C GLU A 62 -21.95 12.25 -6.15
N ALA A 63 -20.64 12.25 -5.90
CA ALA A 63 -19.69 11.36 -6.57
C ALA A 63 -19.94 9.88 -6.25
N ALA A 64 -20.28 9.56 -4.99
CA ALA A 64 -20.58 8.20 -4.55
C ALA A 64 -21.95 7.70 -5.04
N ALA A 65 -22.92 8.60 -5.27
CA ALA A 65 -24.26 8.27 -5.76
C ALA A 65 -24.34 8.15 -7.30
N ALA A 66 -23.41 8.77 -8.04
CA ALA A 66 -23.39 8.70 -9.49
C ALA A 66 -23.30 7.26 -10.10
N PRO A 67 -22.58 6.30 -9.48
CA PRO A 67 -22.50 4.92 -9.95
C PRO A 67 -23.72 4.04 -9.64
N ASP A 68 -24.74 4.54 -8.93
CA ASP A 68 -25.81 3.71 -8.35
C ASP A 68 -26.90 3.27 -9.36
N ARG A 69 -26.52 3.15 -10.65
CA ARG A 69 -27.39 2.66 -11.73
C ARG A 69 -27.19 1.16 -11.94
N PRO A 70 -28.26 0.38 -12.21
CA PRO A 70 -28.13 -1.04 -12.49
C PRO A 70 -27.11 -1.32 -13.61
N GLY A 71 -26.10 -2.14 -13.32
CA GLY A 71 -25.05 -2.51 -14.28
C GLY A 71 -23.85 -1.54 -14.35
N VAL A 72 -23.81 -0.50 -13.53
CA VAL A 72 -22.64 0.38 -13.41
C VAL A 72 -21.69 -0.16 -12.34
N TRP A 73 -20.39 -0.08 -12.63
CA TRP A 73 -19.34 -0.50 -11.71
C TRP A 73 -19.30 0.42 -10.49
N VAL A 74 -19.37 -0.16 -9.29
CA VAL A 74 -19.24 0.57 -8.02
C VAL A 74 -17.77 0.50 -7.58
N PRO A 75 -17.07 1.64 -7.42
CA PRO A 75 -15.70 1.65 -6.94
C PRO A 75 -15.63 1.33 -5.44
N ASP A 76 -14.63 0.54 -5.02
CA ASP A 76 -14.36 0.25 -3.60
C ASP A 76 -13.89 1.48 -2.80
N LEU A 77 -13.36 2.47 -3.50
CA LEU A 77 -12.82 3.73 -2.97
C LEU A 77 -13.02 4.83 -4.01
N VAL A 78 -13.64 5.93 -3.59
CA VAL A 78 -13.72 7.18 -4.34
C VAL A 78 -12.81 8.19 -3.66
N VAL A 79 -12.01 8.91 -4.44
CA VAL A 79 -11.07 9.93 -3.99
C VAL A 79 -11.28 11.17 -4.85
N LEU A 80 -11.24 12.35 -4.25
CA LEU A 80 -11.46 13.62 -4.95
C LEU A 80 -10.29 14.57 -4.67
N THR A 81 -10.14 15.63 -5.46
CA THR A 81 -9.43 16.86 -5.05
C THR A 81 -10.45 17.87 -4.55
N ASP A 82 -10.09 18.73 -3.59
CA ASP A 82 -10.94 19.84 -3.16
C ASP A 82 -10.11 21.07 -2.74
N GLU A 83 -10.76 22.12 -2.23
CA GLU A 83 -10.07 23.33 -1.76
C GLU A 83 -9.01 23.03 -0.68
N ARG A 84 -9.17 21.98 0.13
CA ARG A 84 -8.18 21.58 1.12
C ARG A 84 -6.96 20.93 0.46
N THR A 85 -7.16 20.13 -0.60
CA THR A 85 -6.07 19.62 -1.42
C THR A 85 -5.19 20.76 -1.95
N GLU A 86 -5.82 21.84 -2.39
CA GLU A 86 -5.12 23.03 -2.94
C GLU A 86 -4.36 23.79 -1.85
N ARG A 87 -4.99 24.01 -0.68
CA ARG A 87 -4.41 24.80 0.43
C ARG A 87 -3.21 24.15 1.12
N HIS A 88 -3.05 22.83 1.04
CA HIS A 88 -1.98 22.09 1.73
C HIS A 88 -1.02 21.42 0.73
N PRO A 89 -0.14 22.19 0.07
CA PRO A 89 0.73 21.66 -0.97
C PRO A 89 1.72 20.61 -0.48
N ASP A 90 2.09 20.60 0.79
CA ASP A 90 3.10 19.66 1.31
C ASP A 90 2.60 18.21 1.27
N ILE A 91 1.33 17.98 1.61
CA ILE A 91 0.77 16.62 1.70
C ILE A 91 -0.37 16.33 0.71
N ARG A 92 -1.01 17.38 0.15
CA ARG A 92 -2.16 17.30 -0.77
C ARG A 92 -3.26 16.36 -0.26
N PRO A 93 -3.86 16.64 0.90
CA PRO A 93 -4.83 15.72 1.48
C PRO A 93 -6.03 15.58 0.54
N LEU A 94 -6.45 14.34 0.30
CA LEU A 94 -7.55 14.00 -0.58
C LEU A 94 -8.73 13.51 0.25
N PRO A 95 -9.94 14.05 0.08
CA PRO A 95 -11.12 13.45 0.66
C PRO A 95 -11.41 12.11 -0.03
N ALA A 96 -11.69 11.08 0.76
CA ALA A 96 -11.90 9.72 0.31
C ALA A 96 -13.11 9.07 0.99
N PHE A 97 -13.79 8.19 0.25
CA PHE A 97 -15.11 7.66 0.65
C PHE A 97 -15.26 6.18 0.35
N ARG A 98 -15.93 5.49 1.28
CA ARG A 98 -16.41 4.12 1.12
C ARG A 98 -17.75 3.95 1.83
N GLY A 99 -18.79 3.54 1.10
CA GLY A 99 -20.05 3.11 1.71
C GLY A 99 -20.75 4.14 2.61
N GLY A 100 -20.46 5.44 2.42
CA GLY A 100 -21.01 6.55 3.23
C GLY A 100 -20.04 7.14 4.25
N ASP A 101 -18.95 6.44 4.61
CA ASP A 101 -17.94 6.97 5.52
C ASP A 101 -16.90 7.80 4.75
N ALA A 102 -16.57 8.96 5.33
CA ALA A 102 -15.65 9.95 4.79
C ALA A 102 -14.37 10.01 5.61
N PHE A 103 -13.22 10.02 4.94
CA PHE A 103 -11.92 10.17 5.58
C PHE A 103 -10.94 10.91 4.66
N TRP A 104 -9.78 11.25 5.20
CA TRP A 104 -8.72 11.90 4.43
C TRP A 104 -7.55 10.94 4.22
N ILE A 105 -6.93 11.04 3.06
CA ILE A 105 -5.77 10.22 2.68
C ILE A 105 -4.82 11.06 1.83
N THR A 106 -3.51 10.83 1.92
CA THR A 106 -2.57 11.49 0.97
C THR A 106 -2.56 10.75 -0.38
N PRO A 107 -2.06 11.37 -1.46
CA PRO A 107 -1.99 10.71 -2.76
C PRO A 107 -1.10 9.45 -2.73
N ARG A 108 -0.01 9.46 -1.96
CA ARG A 108 0.86 8.28 -1.82
C ARG A 108 0.20 7.18 -1.02
N GLN A 109 -0.49 7.51 0.06
CA GLN A 109 -1.26 6.53 0.83
C GLN A 109 -2.38 5.89 -0.02
N ALA A 110 -3.05 6.69 -0.86
CA ALA A 110 -4.05 6.21 -1.81
C ALA A 110 -3.43 5.25 -2.84
N ALA A 111 -2.28 5.62 -3.42
CA ALA A 111 -1.52 4.77 -4.34
C ALA A 111 -1.10 3.44 -3.70
N MET A 112 -0.56 3.47 -2.48
CA MET A 112 -0.13 2.27 -1.76
C MET A 112 -1.31 1.35 -1.45
N THR A 113 -2.43 1.93 -1.01
CA THR A 113 -3.68 1.19 -0.77
C THR A 113 -4.19 0.56 -2.06
N TYR A 114 -4.09 1.28 -3.18
CA TYR A 114 -4.47 0.81 -4.51
C TYR A 114 -3.61 -0.34 -5.05
N LEU A 115 -2.35 -0.48 -4.62
CA LEU A 115 -1.50 -1.60 -5.03
C LEU A 115 -1.90 -2.93 -4.36
N VAL A 116 -2.58 -2.87 -3.22
CA VAL A 116 -3.03 -4.04 -2.45
C VAL A 116 -4.55 -4.13 -2.29
N PRO A 117 -5.37 -3.76 -3.30
CA PRO A 117 -6.81 -3.53 -3.10
C PRO A 117 -7.59 -4.84 -2.94
N HIS A 118 -7.01 -5.97 -3.36
CA HIS A 118 -7.57 -7.31 -3.22
C HIS A 118 -7.28 -7.95 -1.86
N ARG A 119 -6.72 -7.17 -0.91
CA ARG A 119 -6.53 -7.68 0.45
C ARG A 119 -7.86 -7.94 1.11
N PRO A 120 -8.05 -9.14 1.71
CA PRO A 120 -9.10 -9.32 2.70
C PRO A 120 -8.96 -8.23 3.76
N HIS A 121 -10.08 -7.68 4.21
CA HIS A 121 -10.12 -6.68 5.28
C HIS A 121 -9.50 -5.30 5.00
N LEU A 122 -9.47 -4.85 3.75
CA LEU A 122 -9.18 -3.44 3.39
C LEU A 122 -10.02 -2.43 4.20
N GLY A 123 -11.18 -2.86 4.73
CA GLY A 123 -12.00 -2.09 5.67
C GLY A 123 -11.22 -1.56 6.86
N PHE A 124 -10.38 -2.39 7.51
CA PHE A 124 -9.60 -1.94 8.67
C PHE A 124 -8.59 -0.85 8.32
N ALA A 125 -8.01 -0.88 7.11
CA ALA A 125 -7.13 0.19 6.66
C ALA A 125 -7.89 1.50 6.50
N PHE A 126 -9.13 1.45 6.00
CA PHE A 126 -10.00 2.63 5.90
C PHE A 126 -10.49 3.12 7.26
N ASP A 127 -10.81 2.22 8.19
CA ASP A 127 -11.17 2.58 9.56
C ASP A 127 -10.01 3.32 10.26
N ASP A 128 -8.77 2.88 10.03
CA ASP A 128 -7.57 3.55 10.53
C ASP A 128 -7.39 4.94 9.90
N PHE A 129 -7.67 5.13 8.60
CA PHE A 129 -7.67 6.46 7.98
C PHE A 129 -8.81 7.36 8.50
N ALA A 130 -10.00 6.82 8.71
CA ALA A 130 -11.12 7.57 9.26
C ALA A 130 -10.85 8.03 10.70
N THR A 131 -10.13 7.22 11.47
CA THR A 131 -9.81 7.53 12.87
C THR A 131 -8.58 8.43 12.99
N TRP A 132 -7.54 8.20 12.19
CA TRP A 132 -6.19 8.76 12.38
C TRP A 132 -5.60 9.42 11.12
N GLY A 133 -6.39 9.60 10.06
CA GLY A 133 -5.94 10.25 8.84
C GLY A 133 -5.47 11.69 9.08
N PRO A 134 -4.98 12.41 8.06
CA PRO A 134 -4.45 13.77 8.15
C PRO A 134 -5.48 14.86 8.58
N LEU A 135 -6.59 14.45 9.23
CA LEU A 135 -7.54 15.27 9.97
C LEU A 135 -6.87 16.18 11.02
N ASP A 136 -5.66 15.87 11.48
CA ASP A 136 -4.96 16.62 12.53
C ASP A 136 -4.25 17.91 12.06
N LEU A 137 -4.22 18.24 10.76
CA LEU A 137 -3.60 19.50 10.33
C LEU A 137 -4.34 20.77 10.79
N ASP A 138 -5.63 20.67 11.10
CA ASP A 138 -6.48 21.80 11.50
C ASP A 138 -7.01 21.70 12.95
N ARG A 139 -6.71 20.63 13.71
CA ARG A 139 -7.03 20.60 15.14
C ARG A 139 -6.03 21.51 15.84
N GLU A 140 -6.50 22.61 16.41
CA GLU A 140 -5.75 23.36 17.42
C GLU A 140 -5.25 22.37 18.47
N SER A 141 -3.93 22.16 18.49
CA SER A 141 -3.13 21.51 19.53
C SER A 141 -3.90 20.54 20.44
N VAL A 142 -3.83 19.25 20.13
CA VAL A 142 -4.08 18.22 21.14
C VAL A 142 -3.18 18.55 22.33
N ASP A 143 -3.79 18.74 23.49
CA ASP A 143 -3.14 19.13 24.74
C ASP A 143 -1.83 18.33 24.92
N GLU A 144 -0.72 19.02 25.19
CA GLU A 144 0.59 18.43 25.55
C GLU A 144 0.47 17.69 26.89
N GLY A 145 -0.24 16.56 26.91
CA GLY A 145 -0.60 15.88 28.14
C GLY A 145 -1.14 14.46 27.97
N ASP A 146 -1.64 14.09 26.80
CA ASP A 146 -1.92 12.68 26.52
C ASP A 146 -0.61 11.99 26.13
N GLU A 147 -0.14 11.10 27.00
CA GLU A 147 0.94 10.16 26.71
C GLU A 147 0.69 9.54 25.34
N VAL A 148 1.50 9.92 24.36
CA VAL A 148 1.45 9.33 23.02
C VAL A 148 1.81 7.87 23.22
N ASP A 149 0.79 7.02 23.27
CA ASP A 149 0.94 5.58 23.42
C ASP A 149 1.85 5.08 22.28
N GLU A 150 3.14 4.90 22.56
CA GLU A 150 4.18 4.52 21.60
C GLU A 150 3.87 3.17 20.92
N GLU A 151 2.88 2.43 21.42
CA GLU A 151 2.37 1.18 20.86
C GLU A 151 1.28 1.38 19.78
N ARG A 152 0.81 2.61 19.51
CA ARG A 152 -0.23 2.87 18.50
C ARG A 152 0.33 3.09 17.10
N TYR A 153 0.14 2.09 16.25
CA TYR A 153 0.41 2.19 14.81
C TYR A 153 -0.44 3.30 14.17
N GLY A 154 0.21 4.26 13.52
CA GLY A 154 -0.45 5.28 12.69
C GLY A 154 -1.13 4.68 11.44
N PRO A 155 -1.90 5.47 10.69
CA PRO A 155 -2.60 4.97 9.51
C PRO A 155 -1.61 4.41 8.48
N VAL A 156 -2.08 3.51 7.62
CA VAL A 156 -1.25 2.87 6.59
C VAL A 156 -0.51 3.95 5.78
N GLY A 157 0.82 3.82 5.71
CA GLY A 157 1.67 4.75 4.98
C GLY A 157 2.09 6.01 5.75
N ALA A 158 1.71 6.20 7.01
CA ALA A 158 2.18 7.33 7.83
C ALA A 158 3.72 7.40 7.93
N GLU A 159 4.37 6.26 8.16
CA GLU A 159 5.84 6.19 8.18
C GLU A 159 6.48 6.40 6.80
N LEU A 160 5.74 6.17 5.71
CA LEU A 160 6.24 6.42 4.36
C LEU A 160 6.37 7.92 4.08
N GLU A 161 5.42 8.72 4.57
CA GLU A 161 5.44 10.18 4.40
C GLU A 161 6.58 10.84 5.17
N LYS A 162 7.07 10.21 6.25
CA LYS A 162 8.20 10.72 7.04
C LYS A 162 9.58 10.49 6.39
N ARG A 163 9.64 9.74 5.28
CA ARG A 163 10.93 9.42 4.63
C ARG A 163 11.43 10.60 3.82
N ASP A 164 12.75 10.80 3.80
CA ASP A 164 13.40 11.84 2.98
C ASP A 164 13.11 11.67 1.48
N ALA A 165 12.92 10.43 1.03
CA ALA A 165 12.50 10.08 -0.32
C ALA A 165 11.31 9.12 -0.25
N PRO A 166 10.07 9.63 -0.14
CA PRO A 166 8.89 8.80 -0.07
C PRO A 166 8.75 7.96 -1.34
N PRO A 167 8.42 6.66 -1.20
CA PRO A 167 8.31 5.78 -2.34
C PRO A 167 7.15 6.20 -3.25
N ARG A 168 7.34 5.94 -4.55
CA ARG A 168 6.32 6.09 -5.59
C ARG A 168 6.39 4.89 -6.51
N TYR A 169 5.23 4.41 -6.93
CA TYR A 169 5.20 3.30 -7.88
C TYR A 169 5.73 3.76 -9.24
N THR A 170 6.71 3.02 -9.75
CA THR A 170 7.18 3.12 -11.14
C THR A 170 6.94 1.78 -11.81
N ARG A 171 6.55 1.79 -13.09
CA ARG A 171 6.34 0.55 -13.82
C ARG A 171 7.65 -0.25 -13.87
N PRO A 172 7.61 -1.57 -13.58
CA PRO A 172 8.82 -2.38 -13.67
C PRO A 172 9.32 -2.43 -15.11
N ALA A 173 10.64 -2.42 -15.29
CA ALA A 173 11.28 -2.48 -16.61
C ALA A 173 11.01 -3.80 -17.36
N ARG A 174 10.58 -4.84 -16.63
CA ARG A 174 10.17 -6.15 -17.13
C ARG A 174 8.91 -6.61 -16.42
N GLU A 175 8.13 -7.48 -17.08
CA GLU A 175 6.96 -8.08 -16.44
C GLU A 175 7.41 -8.94 -15.24
N LEU A 176 6.79 -8.71 -14.09
CA LEU A 176 7.06 -9.46 -12.87
C LEU A 176 6.00 -10.56 -12.70
N PRO A 177 6.39 -11.78 -12.28
CA PRO A 177 5.44 -12.85 -12.01
C PRO A 177 4.46 -12.49 -10.89
N ALA A 178 3.24 -13.02 -10.95
CA ALA A 178 2.29 -12.91 -9.85
C ALA A 178 2.78 -13.67 -8.60
N LEU A 179 2.56 -13.10 -7.43
CA LEU A 179 2.91 -13.67 -6.12
C LEU A 179 1.66 -14.10 -5.39
N LEU A 180 1.45 -15.41 -5.20
CA LEU A 180 0.38 -15.90 -4.34
C LEU A 180 0.79 -15.76 -2.86
N GLN A 181 0.02 -15.01 -2.09
CA GLN A 181 0.18 -14.80 -0.67
C GLN A 181 -0.92 -15.59 0.06
N ASP A 182 -0.64 -16.87 0.24
CA ASP A 182 -1.34 -17.82 1.11
C ASP A 182 -0.60 -18.03 2.44
N THR A 183 0.66 -17.62 2.51
CA THR A 183 1.49 -17.58 3.72
C THR A 183 2.43 -16.35 3.69
N ASP A 184 3.15 -16.05 4.78
CA ASP A 184 4.03 -14.87 4.80
C ASP A 184 5.10 -15.04 3.72
N LEU A 185 5.52 -13.95 3.08
CA LEU A 185 6.47 -14.01 1.97
C LEU A 185 7.78 -13.31 2.33
N LEU A 186 8.91 -13.95 2.01
CA LEU A 186 10.21 -13.28 1.92
C LEU A 186 10.68 -13.31 0.45
N VAL A 187 10.61 -12.15 -0.21
CA VAL A 187 10.97 -12.00 -1.62
C VAL A 187 12.38 -11.45 -1.75
N ARG A 188 13.24 -12.19 -2.44
CA ARG A 188 14.58 -11.74 -2.82
C ARG A 188 14.50 -10.82 -4.02
N THR A 189 15.02 -9.62 -3.88
CA THR A 189 15.11 -8.62 -4.96
C THR A 189 16.55 -8.23 -5.26
N ASP A 190 17.49 -8.48 -4.34
CA ASP A 190 18.92 -8.35 -4.61
C ASP A 190 19.58 -9.73 -4.75
N PHE A 191 20.27 -9.92 -5.87
CA PHE A 191 20.97 -11.15 -6.24
C PHE A 191 22.49 -10.94 -6.26
N GLY A 192 23.00 -9.89 -5.62
CA GLY A 192 24.41 -9.53 -5.62
C GLY A 192 25.26 -10.41 -4.69
N ASP A 193 24.65 -10.99 -3.66
CA ASP A 193 25.33 -11.84 -2.67
C ASP A 193 24.49 -13.06 -2.26
N ASP A 194 24.87 -14.24 -2.74
CA ASP A 194 24.21 -15.51 -2.39
C ASP A 194 24.56 -15.98 -0.97
N ALA A 195 25.72 -15.62 -0.44
CA ALA A 195 26.13 -16.01 0.91
C ALA A 195 25.34 -15.22 1.95
N ALA A 196 25.13 -13.91 1.72
CA ALA A 196 24.26 -13.07 2.54
C ALA A 196 22.81 -13.56 2.52
N TRP A 197 22.30 -13.94 1.34
CA TRP A 197 20.97 -14.56 1.22
C TRP A 197 20.87 -15.88 2.02
N ALA A 198 21.84 -16.78 1.88
CA ALA A 198 21.86 -18.03 2.64
C ALA A 198 21.91 -17.78 4.16
N ALA A 199 22.71 -16.81 4.61
CA ALA A 199 22.81 -16.43 6.01
C ALA A 199 21.51 -15.83 6.58
N LEU A 200 20.71 -15.15 5.75
CA LEU A 200 19.38 -14.65 6.12
C LEU A 200 18.36 -15.79 6.23
N VAL A 201 18.40 -16.75 5.29
CA VAL A 201 17.39 -17.81 5.17
C VAL A 201 17.60 -18.95 6.17
N GLU A 202 18.85 -19.34 6.45
CA GLU A 202 19.17 -20.52 7.26
C GLU A 202 18.59 -20.45 8.69
N PRO A 203 18.69 -19.33 9.44
CA PRO A 203 18.12 -19.24 10.79
C PRO A 203 16.59 -19.30 10.80
N VAL A 204 15.95 -18.83 9.72
CA VAL A 204 14.49 -18.83 9.58
C VAL A 204 13.97 -20.23 9.25
N ARG A 205 14.73 -20.99 8.46
CA ARG A 205 14.41 -22.40 8.15
C ARG A 205 14.71 -23.35 9.30
N ARG A 206 15.70 -23.04 10.13
CA ARG A 206 16.12 -23.86 11.28
C ARG A 206 16.34 -22.97 12.51
N PRO A 207 15.27 -22.64 13.25
CA PRO A 207 15.39 -21.88 14.48
C PRO A 207 16.32 -22.60 15.46
N PRO A 208 17.30 -21.92 16.08
CA PRO A 208 18.32 -22.56 16.91
C PRO A 208 17.76 -23.21 18.19
N HIS A 209 16.52 -22.88 18.61
CA HIS A 209 15.87 -23.43 19.80
C HIS A 209 14.42 -23.84 19.47
N SER A 210 14.13 -25.15 19.55
CA SER A 210 12.82 -25.76 19.27
C SER A 210 11.78 -25.60 20.39
N ASP A 211 11.96 -24.66 21.31
CA ASP A 211 11.03 -24.43 22.42
C ASP A 211 10.05 -23.26 22.12
N VAL A 212 10.13 -22.72 20.91
CA VAL A 212 9.32 -21.59 20.44
C VAL A 212 8.35 -22.12 19.40
N ILE A 213 7.15 -22.50 19.85
CA ILE A 213 5.94 -22.82 19.06
C ILE A 213 6.26 -23.62 17.77
N ASP A 214 6.05 -24.94 17.81
CA ASP A 214 6.32 -25.93 16.74
C ASP A 214 5.83 -25.57 15.32
N ASP A 215 5.06 -24.49 15.14
CA ASP A 215 4.44 -24.11 13.89
C ASP A 215 5.09 -22.92 13.15
N PHE A 216 6.17 -22.27 13.61
CA PHE A 216 6.67 -21.06 12.90
C PHE A 216 7.31 -21.31 11.52
N GLY A 217 7.96 -22.46 11.33
CA GLY A 217 8.65 -22.84 10.09
C GLY A 217 7.78 -23.01 8.83
N PRO A 218 6.54 -23.56 8.91
CA PRO A 218 5.66 -23.69 7.74
C PRO A 218 4.99 -22.39 7.26
N TYR A 219 5.11 -21.25 7.96
CA TYR A 219 4.36 -20.03 7.64
C TYR A 219 5.12 -18.96 6.86
N LEU A 220 6.36 -19.21 6.42
CA LEU A 220 7.12 -18.27 5.58
C LEU A 220 7.61 -18.93 4.29
N ARG A 221 7.15 -18.42 3.15
CA ARG A 221 7.57 -18.85 1.82
C ARG A 221 8.65 -17.92 1.26
N PHE A 222 9.78 -18.52 0.90
CA PHE A 222 10.89 -17.82 0.27
C PHE A 222 10.66 -17.74 -1.24
N VAL A 223 10.77 -16.54 -1.82
CA VAL A 223 10.72 -16.30 -3.26
C VAL A 223 12.10 -15.88 -3.73
N ASP A 224 12.83 -16.83 -4.30
CA ASP A 224 14.17 -16.67 -4.87
C ASP A 224 14.10 -16.79 -6.39
N ASP A 225 13.37 -15.86 -7.02
CA ASP A 225 13.14 -15.83 -8.46
C ASP A 225 13.86 -14.62 -9.07
N PRO A 226 14.88 -14.82 -9.94
CA PRO A 226 15.61 -13.75 -10.61
C PRO A 226 14.75 -12.78 -11.41
N ALA A 227 13.48 -13.10 -11.71
CA ALA A 227 12.51 -12.18 -12.27
C ALA A 227 12.27 -10.94 -11.39
N PHE A 228 12.48 -11.05 -10.08
CA PHE A 228 12.34 -9.93 -9.11
C PHE A 228 13.64 -9.16 -8.86
N ALA A 229 14.76 -9.51 -9.52
CA ALA A 229 16.00 -8.77 -9.37
C ALA A 229 15.81 -7.27 -9.69
N GLY A 230 16.17 -6.40 -8.74
CA GLY A 230 16.02 -4.94 -8.82
C GLY A 230 14.59 -4.42 -8.67
N ALA A 231 13.60 -5.26 -8.37
CA ALA A 231 12.22 -4.80 -8.17
C ALA A 231 12.11 -3.96 -6.89
N THR A 232 11.40 -2.83 -6.96
CA THR A 232 11.13 -2.01 -5.77
C THR A 232 10.03 -2.63 -4.90
N PRO A 233 9.91 -2.24 -3.62
CA PRO A 233 8.83 -2.72 -2.78
C PRO A 233 7.44 -2.56 -3.38
N GLU A 234 7.18 -1.41 -4.00
CA GLU A 234 5.90 -1.07 -4.64
C GLU A 234 5.61 -2.01 -5.82
N GLN A 235 6.64 -2.34 -6.61
CA GLN A 235 6.54 -3.28 -7.71
C GLN A 235 6.26 -4.70 -7.24
N VAL A 236 6.87 -5.14 -6.14
CA VAL A 236 6.61 -6.46 -5.52
C VAL A 236 5.19 -6.50 -4.96
N MET A 237 4.76 -5.47 -4.22
CA MET A 237 3.38 -5.36 -3.71
C MET A 237 2.34 -5.40 -4.83
N ALA A 238 2.63 -4.75 -5.96
CA ALA A 238 1.76 -4.75 -7.11
C ALA A 238 1.55 -6.15 -7.70
N GLN A 239 2.37 -7.16 -7.39
CA GLN A 239 2.23 -8.52 -7.88
C GLN A 239 1.47 -9.47 -6.95
N LEU A 240 1.10 -9.05 -5.75
CA LEU A 240 0.41 -9.92 -4.79
C LEU A 240 -0.97 -10.38 -5.30
N ARG A 241 -1.29 -11.64 -5.04
CA ARG A 241 -2.62 -12.27 -5.10
C ARG A 241 -2.88 -12.88 -3.74
N PHE A 242 -4.10 -12.81 -3.26
CA PHE A 242 -4.51 -13.51 -2.05
C PHE A 242 -5.19 -14.80 -2.47
N GLY A 243 -4.90 -15.89 -1.74
CA GLY A 243 -5.62 -17.15 -1.92
C GLY A 243 -7.06 -17.05 -1.38
N ASP A 244 -7.89 -18.04 -1.72
CA ASP A 244 -9.29 -18.13 -1.25
C ASP A 244 -9.40 -18.61 0.23
N GLY A 245 -8.29 -18.68 0.95
CA GLY A 245 -8.24 -19.16 2.33
C GLY A 245 -8.67 -18.10 3.36
N GLU A 246 -9.25 -18.55 4.48
CA GLU A 246 -9.62 -17.69 5.60
C GLU A 246 -8.39 -17.21 6.41
N ASP A 247 -7.27 -17.91 6.31
CA ASP A 247 -6.00 -17.56 6.94
C ASP A 247 -5.21 -16.61 6.03
N VAL A 248 -5.31 -15.32 6.32
CA VAL A 248 -4.59 -14.28 5.59
C VAL A 248 -3.19 -14.15 6.18
N SER A 249 -2.18 -14.19 5.33
CA SER A 249 -0.81 -13.91 5.74
C SER A 249 -0.62 -12.43 6.06
N ASP A 250 0.16 -12.16 7.10
CA ASP A 250 0.22 -10.86 7.75
C ASP A 250 1.46 -10.04 7.36
N VAL A 251 2.42 -10.65 6.65
CA VAL A 251 3.67 -9.99 6.31
C VAL A 251 4.20 -10.32 4.90
N LEU A 252 4.54 -9.25 4.16
CA LEU A 252 5.49 -9.30 3.05
C LEU A 252 6.81 -8.69 3.50
N LEU A 253 7.88 -9.48 3.40
CA LEU A 253 9.27 -9.09 3.63
C LEU A 253 10.00 -9.05 2.29
N ILE A 254 10.87 -8.05 2.14
CA ILE A 254 11.67 -7.87 0.92
C ILE A 254 13.14 -7.84 1.33
N ALA A 255 13.92 -8.77 0.76
CA ALA A 255 15.36 -8.79 0.85
C ALA A 255 15.95 -8.03 -0.34
N ASP A 256 16.18 -6.74 -0.14
CA ASP A 256 16.83 -5.82 -1.07
C ASP A 256 18.33 -5.67 -0.76
N ALA A 257 19.01 -4.81 -1.52
CA ALA A 257 20.44 -4.56 -1.35
C ALA A 257 20.77 -4.03 0.06
N VAL A 258 19.88 -3.24 0.67
CA VAL A 258 20.07 -2.74 2.05
C VAL A 258 20.00 -3.88 3.05
N THR A 259 19.01 -4.77 2.88
CA THR A 259 18.83 -5.94 3.74
C THR A 259 20.02 -6.90 3.66
N LEU A 260 20.58 -7.11 2.47
CA LEU A 260 21.68 -8.07 2.26
C LEU A 260 23.09 -7.47 2.48
N SER A 261 23.25 -6.14 2.52
CA SER A 261 24.57 -5.51 2.62
C SER A 261 25.13 -5.33 4.03
N ALA A 262 24.31 -5.51 5.08
CA ALA A 262 24.79 -5.37 6.45
C ALA A 262 24.30 -6.52 7.36
N PRO A 263 25.22 -7.25 8.04
CA PRO A 263 24.87 -8.24 9.06
C PRO A 263 23.96 -7.60 10.12
N GLY A 264 22.77 -8.16 10.30
CA GLY A 264 21.77 -7.69 11.25
C GLY A 264 20.85 -6.55 10.79
N SER A 265 20.82 -6.27 9.48
CA SER A 265 19.90 -5.29 8.89
C SER A 265 18.44 -5.75 8.96
N ARG A 266 17.53 -4.79 9.16
CA ARG A 266 16.09 -5.04 9.20
C ARG A 266 15.59 -5.21 7.77
N CYS A 267 14.87 -6.29 7.47
CA CYS A 267 14.13 -6.41 6.22
C CYS A 267 13.13 -5.26 6.09
N SER A 268 12.93 -4.75 4.87
CA SER A 268 11.80 -3.87 4.58
C SER A 268 10.51 -4.63 4.85
N ARG A 269 9.75 -4.20 5.87
CA ARG A 269 8.47 -4.80 6.29
C ARG A 269 7.31 -4.00 5.71
N CYS A 270 6.45 -4.66 4.95
CA CYS A 270 5.16 -4.12 4.57
C CYS A 270 4.07 -4.79 5.43
N PRO A 271 3.47 -4.11 6.41
CA PRO A 271 2.42 -4.71 7.23
C PRO A 271 1.18 -5.04 6.37
N SER A 272 0.54 -6.18 6.64
CA SER A 272 -0.77 -6.52 6.06
C SER A 272 -1.90 -6.71 7.07
N ARG A 273 -1.66 -6.58 8.39
CA ARG A 273 -2.74 -6.58 9.39
C ARG A 273 -2.40 -5.80 10.67
N ARG A 274 -3.47 -5.38 11.36
CA ARG A 274 -3.51 -4.84 12.72
C ARG A 274 -3.95 -5.96 13.66
N THR A 275 -3.07 -6.44 14.54
CA THR A 275 -3.44 -7.19 15.74
C THR A 275 -2.51 -6.79 16.88
N SER A 276 -3.06 -6.70 18.09
CA SER A 276 -2.37 -6.55 19.39
C SER A 276 -1.39 -7.70 19.72
N ALA A 277 -1.13 -8.57 18.76
CA ALA A 277 -0.23 -9.70 18.82
C ALA A 277 0.80 -9.63 17.68
N SER A 278 1.39 -8.46 17.44
CA SER A 278 2.73 -8.48 16.86
C SER A 278 3.65 -9.13 17.91
N PRO A 279 4.37 -10.22 17.61
CA PRO A 279 5.31 -10.79 18.56
C PRO A 279 6.34 -9.70 18.88
N SER A 280 6.39 -9.31 20.15
CA SER A 280 7.26 -8.27 20.72
C SER A 280 8.76 -8.51 20.46
N TRP A 281 9.13 -9.64 19.86
CA TRP A 281 10.50 -10.04 19.57
C TRP A 281 11.07 -9.48 18.25
N TRP A 282 10.24 -9.13 17.27
CA TRP A 282 10.71 -8.45 16.04
C TRP A 282 11.24 -7.03 16.32
N ASN A 283 10.72 -6.38 17.36
CA ASN A 283 11.12 -5.02 17.74
C ASN A 283 12.34 -4.99 18.69
N ARG A 284 12.76 -6.13 19.25
CA ARG A 284 13.63 -6.12 20.45
C ARG A 284 15.00 -6.77 20.33
N LYS A 285 15.43 -7.26 19.17
CA LYS A 285 16.83 -7.71 19.02
C LYS A 285 17.51 -7.16 17.77
N ARG A 286 18.50 -6.30 18.05
CA ARG A 286 19.69 -6.12 17.21
C ARG A 286 20.26 -7.52 16.98
N TRP A 287 20.23 -7.98 15.73
CA TRP A 287 20.84 -9.25 15.35
C TRP A 287 22.34 -9.04 15.33
N GLU A 288 22.99 -9.24 16.47
CA GLU A 288 24.45 -9.29 16.58
C GLU A 288 24.95 -10.71 16.27
N PRO A 289 26.15 -10.84 15.66
CA PRO A 289 26.69 -12.10 15.12
C PRO A 289 26.94 -13.19 16.17
#